data_AF-A0Z944-F1
#
_entry.id   AF-A0Z944-F1
#
_cell.length_a   1.000
_cell.length_b   1.000
_cell.length_c   1.000
_cell.angle_alpha   90.00
_cell.angle_beta   90.00
_cell.angle_gamma   90.00
#
_symmetry.space_group_name_H-M   'P 1'
#
loop_
_entity.id
_entity.type
_entity.pdbx_description
1 polymer ?
#
loop_
_entity_poly.entity_id
_entity_poly.type
_entity_poly.pdbx_seq_one_letter_code
_entity_poly.pdbx_strand_id
1 'polypeptide(L)'
;NEGCRRRNHRIGLLPEGAIQLVCGSVGDLLDQLSEQDVVTFTGSANTGQALKNHPTLLANSVPFTMEADSLNCAILGESVNEEDPEFQLFVKEVVREMTAKAGQKCTAIRRIIVPQTLIEKVSEALKSRLAKIIPGDPALEQVRLGALVSADQARDVGAKVEMLCEEATIIAGGDRNMTLAGLTHNSGAFYPATLLRCDQPLTSSAVHSVEAFGPVATLMPYHSLDEAVELARMGKGSLVGSIFTADDQEARAMVLGAGAWHGRMLIINNDCAGESTGHGAPLANLIHGGPGRAGGGEELGGARAIKHYMQRTAIQGSPTTMMAITREYHRGAKEIHDDVHPFKKYFEALQIGETLVTHRRTVTEADIVNFGCVSGDHFYAHFDEIAAKDSFFGQRVAHGYFVISAAAGMFVHPAPGPVIANYGLENLRFVEPVPAGTTIQCKLTVKRKIKKAQRGDEKPNGVVVWAVEVTNQNGGAVAVYDILTLVERLEA
;
A
#
# COMPACT_ATOMS: atom_id res chain seq x y z
N ASN A 1 16.22 -18.58 -4.69
CA ASN A 1 16.57 -17.92 -3.41
C ASN A 1 18.01 -18.17 -2.96
N GLU A 2 18.55 -19.39 -2.99
CA GLU A 2 19.92 -19.67 -2.51
C GLU A 2 21.03 -18.93 -3.29
N GLY A 3 20.88 -18.81 -4.62
CA GLY A 3 21.83 -18.08 -5.48
C GLY A 3 21.83 -16.54 -5.33
N CYS A 4 20.82 -15.96 -4.67
CA CYS A 4 20.81 -14.53 -4.33
C CYS A 4 21.60 -14.28 -3.03
N ARG A 5 21.47 -15.18 -2.03
CA ARG A 5 22.19 -15.09 -0.75
C ARG A 5 23.69 -15.35 -0.87
N ARG A 6 24.10 -16.38 -1.62
CA ARG A 6 25.53 -16.63 -1.88
C ARG A 6 26.21 -15.47 -2.60
N ARG A 7 25.46 -14.69 -3.39
CA ARG A 7 25.94 -13.45 -4.00
C ARG A 7 26.09 -12.34 -2.95
N ASN A 8 25.06 -12.05 -2.14
CA ASN A 8 25.12 -10.96 -1.16
C ASN A 8 26.24 -11.12 -0.11
N HIS A 9 26.45 -12.33 0.42
CA HIS A 9 27.54 -12.56 1.39
C HIS A 9 28.94 -12.41 0.77
N ARG A 10 29.10 -12.80 -0.51
CA ARG A 10 30.36 -12.62 -1.24
C ARG A 10 30.67 -11.17 -1.61
N ILE A 11 29.66 -10.29 -1.65
CA ILE A 11 29.80 -8.88 -2.08
C ILE A 11 29.95 -7.94 -0.86
N GLY A 12 29.86 -8.44 0.38
CA GLY A 12 30.11 -7.65 1.59
C GLY A 12 29.09 -6.52 1.83
N LEU A 13 27.90 -6.61 1.24
CA LEU A 13 26.87 -5.56 1.34
C LEU A 13 26.14 -5.53 2.69
N LEU A 14 26.13 -6.64 3.42
CA LEU A 14 25.42 -6.79 4.69
C LEU A 14 26.40 -7.20 5.79
N PRO A 15 26.22 -6.71 7.03
CA PRO A 15 26.99 -7.17 8.18
C PRO A 15 26.80 -8.68 8.42
N GLU A 16 27.79 -9.30 9.07
CA GLU A 16 27.68 -10.67 9.56
C GLU A 16 26.47 -10.80 10.52
N GLY A 17 25.76 -11.93 10.44
CA GLY A 17 24.56 -12.19 11.26
C GLY A 17 23.26 -11.56 10.76
N ALA A 18 23.30 -10.59 9.83
CA ALA A 18 22.11 -9.89 9.33
C ALA A 18 21.14 -10.79 8.54
N ILE A 19 21.60 -11.92 8.02
CA ILE A 19 20.78 -12.92 7.31
C ILE A 19 21.30 -14.33 7.58
N GLN A 20 20.40 -15.23 7.96
CA GLN A 20 20.70 -16.65 8.21
C GLN A 20 19.72 -17.54 7.41
N LEU A 21 20.11 -18.79 7.12
CA LEU A 21 19.30 -19.77 6.38
C LEU A 21 19.36 -21.14 7.06
N VAL A 22 18.19 -21.73 7.28
CA VAL A 22 18.05 -23.13 7.68
C VAL A 22 17.25 -23.85 6.60
N CYS A 23 17.79 -24.94 6.06
CA CYS A 23 17.11 -25.80 5.08
C CYS A 23 16.81 -27.15 5.75
N GLY A 24 15.53 -27.41 6.02
CA GLY A 24 15.08 -28.58 6.78
C GLY A 24 14.19 -28.18 7.95
N SER A 25 14.11 -29.05 8.96
CA SER A 25 13.40 -28.73 10.20
C SER A 25 14.09 -27.58 10.96
N VAL A 26 13.28 -26.73 11.60
CA VAL A 26 13.77 -25.66 12.47
C VAL A 26 14.18 -26.16 13.87
N GLY A 27 13.89 -27.43 14.20
CA GLY A 27 14.26 -28.00 15.50
C GLY A 27 13.65 -27.23 16.68
N ASP A 28 14.50 -26.83 17.61
CA ASP A 28 14.17 -26.07 18.82
C ASP A 28 14.27 -24.54 18.62
N LEU A 29 14.39 -24.05 17.38
CA LEU A 29 14.55 -22.61 17.10
C LEU A 29 13.45 -21.75 17.75
N LEU A 30 12.21 -22.23 17.74
CA LEU A 30 11.07 -21.51 18.33
C LEU A 30 11.12 -21.49 19.87
N ASP A 31 11.82 -22.44 20.49
CA ASP A 31 12.04 -22.46 21.94
C ASP A 31 13.04 -21.39 22.39
N GLN A 32 13.88 -20.88 21.47
CA GLN A 32 14.92 -19.90 21.73
C GLN A 32 14.49 -18.44 21.49
N LEU A 33 13.24 -18.21 21.10
CA LEU A 33 12.73 -16.87 20.81
C LEU A 33 12.49 -16.05 22.09
N SER A 34 12.76 -14.75 22.00
CA SER A 34 12.61 -13.75 23.05
C SER A 34 11.50 -12.73 22.73
N GLU A 35 11.20 -11.84 23.68
CA GLU A 35 10.14 -10.82 23.57
C GLU A 35 10.44 -9.72 22.52
N GLN A 36 11.64 -9.71 21.93
CA GLN A 36 12.03 -8.77 20.86
C GLN A 36 12.03 -9.42 19.48
N ASP A 37 11.85 -10.73 19.40
CA ASP A 37 11.74 -11.42 18.13
C ASP A 37 10.37 -11.22 17.49
N VAL A 38 10.28 -11.45 16.19
CA VAL A 38 9.03 -11.47 15.43
C VAL A 38 9.02 -12.70 14.54
N VAL A 39 7.84 -13.30 14.36
CA VAL A 39 7.66 -14.47 13.50
C VAL A 39 6.65 -14.13 12.41
N THR A 40 7.06 -14.34 11.16
CA THR A 40 6.20 -14.19 9.99
C THR A 40 6.11 -15.53 9.28
N PHE A 41 4.89 -16.08 9.21
CA PHE A 41 4.61 -17.39 8.63
C PHE A 41 3.74 -17.26 7.39
N THR A 42 4.12 -17.99 6.34
CA THR A 42 3.32 -18.22 5.13
C THR A 42 3.22 -19.72 4.87
N GLY A 43 2.00 -20.26 4.82
CA GLY A 43 1.77 -21.68 4.58
C GLY A 43 0.34 -22.12 4.89
N SER A 44 0.14 -23.41 5.19
CA SER A 44 -1.22 -23.91 5.48
C SER A 44 -1.80 -23.32 6.77
N ALA A 45 -3.13 -23.16 6.82
CA ALA A 45 -3.81 -22.65 8.01
C ALA A 45 -3.56 -23.51 9.25
N ASN A 46 -3.55 -24.84 9.09
CA ASN A 46 -3.33 -25.79 10.19
C ASN A 46 -1.92 -25.66 10.78
N THR A 47 -0.89 -25.58 9.93
CA THR A 47 0.48 -25.38 10.39
C THR A 47 0.65 -24.03 11.07
N GLY A 48 0.11 -22.96 10.48
CA GLY A 48 0.17 -21.62 11.05
C GLY A 48 -0.49 -21.54 12.42
N GLN A 49 -1.65 -22.17 12.62
CA GLN A 49 -2.33 -22.24 13.91
C GLN A 49 -1.52 -23.04 14.95
N ALA A 50 -0.92 -24.16 14.55
CA ALA A 50 -0.06 -24.95 15.45
C ALA A 50 1.15 -24.12 15.92
N LEU A 51 1.80 -23.40 15.00
CA LEU A 51 2.92 -22.50 15.31
C LEU A 51 2.48 -21.33 16.19
N LYS A 52 1.34 -20.70 15.89
CA LYS A 52 0.80 -19.58 16.68
C LYS A 52 0.52 -19.97 18.13
N ASN A 53 0.18 -21.23 18.39
CA ASN A 53 -0.07 -21.78 19.72
C ASN A 53 1.19 -22.29 20.44
N HIS A 54 2.39 -22.06 19.87
CA HIS A 54 3.64 -22.52 20.47
C HIS A 54 3.87 -21.88 21.86
N PRO A 55 4.23 -22.65 22.90
CA PRO A 55 4.32 -22.14 24.27
C PRO A 55 5.21 -20.91 24.44
N THR A 56 6.39 -20.90 23.81
CA THR A 56 7.32 -19.77 23.89
C THR A 56 6.76 -18.49 23.27
N LEU A 57 6.07 -18.58 22.12
CA LEU A 57 5.46 -17.42 21.47
C LEU A 57 4.39 -16.80 22.36
N LEU A 58 3.58 -17.65 23.01
CA LEU A 58 2.53 -17.22 23.93
C LEU A 58 3.12 -16.61 25.22
N ALA A 59 4.12 -17.28 25.82
CA ALA A 59 4.74 -16.82 27.06
C ALA A 59 5.44 -15.47 26.89
N ASN A 60 6.13 -15.28 25.76
CA ASN A 60 6.90 -14.07 25.48
C ASN A 60 6.09 -13.01 24.70
N SER A 61 4.81 -13.29 24.40
CA SER A 61 3.95 -12.42 23.59
C SER A 61 4.58 -12.00 22.26
N VAL A 62 5.30 -12.93 21.62
CA VAL A 62 6.00 -12.69 20.36
C VAL A 62 5.00 -12.34 19.26
N PRO A 63 5.15 -11.20 18.56
CA PRO A 63 4.32 -10.90 17.40
C PRO A 63 4.41 -12.03 16.35
N PHE A 64 3.26 -12.63 16.05
CA PHE A 64 3.12 -13.69 15.05
C PHE A 64 2.19 -13.23 13.92
N THR A 65 2.78 -12.92 12.77
CA THR A 65 2.06 -12.58 11.53
C THR A 65 1.83 -13.86 10.73
N MET A 66 0.58 -14.13 10.37
CA MET A 66 0.19 -15.34 9.63
C MET A 66 -0.45 -14.97 8.31
N GLU A 67 0.08 -15.51 7.22
CA GLU A 67 -0.54 -15.63 5.91
C GLU A 67 -0.86 -17.11 5.67
N ALA A 68 -2.13 -17.41 5.40
CA ALA A 68 -2.62 -18.77 5.24
C ALA A 68 -3.43 -18.97 3.95
N ASP A 69 -3.97 -20.19 3.79
CA ASP A 69 -4.88 -20.60 2.71
C ASP A 69 -5.99 -19.56 2.46
N SER A 70 -6.41 -19.41 1.20
CA SER A 70 -7.34 -18.35 0.82
C SER A 70 -8.21 -18.70 -0.38
N LEU A 71 -9.53 -18.56 -0.21
CA LEU A 71 -10.49 -18.74 -1.30
C LEU A 71 -10.82 -17.40 -1.99
N ASN A 72 -9.82 -16.88 -2.71
CA ASN A 72 -9.96 -15.63 -3.46
C ASN A 72 -11.06 -15.74 -4.51
N CYS A 73 -11.80 -14.64 -4.71
CA CYS A 73 -12.91 -14.58 -5.63
C CYS A 73 -12.68 -13.61 -6.80
N ALA A 74 -13.25 -13.94 -7.95
CA ALA A 74 -13.49 -13.00 -9.04
C ALA A 74 -14.98 -12.88 -9.28
N ILE A 75 -15.49 -11.65 -9.30
CA ILE A 75 -16.91 -11.32 -9.46
C ILE A 75 -17.07 -10.61 -10.80
N LEU A 76 -17.98 -11.10 -11.64
CA LEU A 76 -18.44 -10.38 -12.84
C LEU A 76 -19.66 -9.54 -12.47
N GLY A 77 -19.68 -8.25 -12.84
CA GLY A 77 -20.80 -7.35 -12.58
C GLY A 77 -22.09 -7.76 -13.30
N GLU A 78 -23.23 -7.31 -12.80
CA GLU A 78 -24.55 -7.69 -13.35
C GLU A 78 -24.90 -6.92 -14.62
N SER A 79 -24.38 -5.69 -14.76
CA SER A 79 -24.48 -4.86 -15.95
C SER A 79 -23.66 -5.36 -17.14
N VAL A 80 -22.69 -6.26 -16.93
CA VAL A 80 -21.78 -6.73 -17.97
C VAL A 80 -22.49 -7.66 -18.94
N ASN A 81 -22.39 -7.38 -20.23
CA ASN A 81 -22.84 -8.23 -21.33
C ASN A 81 -21.65 -8.96 -21.98
N GLU A 82 -21.94 -9.96 -22.79
CA GLU A 82 -20.91 -10.76 -23.48
C GLU A 82 -20.02 -9.94 -24.43
N GLU A 83 -20.59 -8.89 -25.02
CA GLU A 83 -19.91 -7.98 -25.96
C GLU A 83 -19.09 -6.90 -25.25
N ASP A 84 -19.30 -6.70 -23.94
CA ASP A 84 -18.60 -5.69 -23.18
C ASP A 84 -17.14 -6.13 -22.93
N PRO A 85 -16.16 -5.20 -22.97
CA PRO A 85 -14.75 -5.52 -22.73
C PRO A 85 -14.51 -6.29 -21.43
N GLU A 86 -15.27 -5.96 -20.38
CA GLU A 86 -15.20 -6.54 -19.04
C GLU A 86 -15.39 -8.06 -19.05
N PHE A 87 -16.26 -8.59 -19.92
CA PHE A 87 -16.49 -10.03 -20.03
C PHE A 87 -15.23 -10.76 -20.51
N GLN A 88 -14.59 -10.24 -21.56
CA GLN A 88 -13.36 -10.84 -22.10
C GLN A 88 -12.17 -10.67 -21.13
N LEU A 89 -12.10 -9.52 -20.44
CA LEU A 89 -11.12 -9.26 -19.39
C LEU A 89 -11.27 -10.26 -18.24
N PHE A 90 -12.49 -10.51 -17.79
CA PHE A 90 -12.83 -11.47 -16.73
C PHE A 90 -12.38 -12.88 -17.10
N VAL A 91 -12.81 -13.39 -18.27
CA VAL A 91 -12.46 -14.74 -18.75
C VAL A 91 -10.94 -14.89 -18.88
N LYS A 92 -10.26 -13.86 -19.41
CA LYS A 92 -8.80 -13.86 -19.53
C LYS A 92 -8.11 -13.91 -18.18
N GLU A 93 -8.57 -13.13 -17.20
CA GLU A 93 -7.97 -13.08 -15.87
C GLU A 93 -8.14 -14.39 -15.12
N VAL A 94 -9.37 -14.94 -15.11
CA VAL A 94 -9.67 -16.21 -14.45
C VAL A 94 -8.75 -17.33 -14.97
N VAL A 95 -8.65 -17.47 -16.29
CA VAL A 95 -7.76 -18.49 -16.89
C VAL A 95 -6.30 -18.22 -16.57
N ARG A 96 -5.85 -16.96 -16.63
CA ARG A 96 -4.47 -16.58 -16.28
C ARG A 96 -4.15 -16.96 -14.84
N GLU A 97 -5.04 -16.68 -13.90
CA GLU A 97 -4.81 -16.93 -12.47
C GLU A 97 -4.89 -18.41 -12.10
N MET A 98 -5.77 -19.17 -12.74
CA MET A 98 -5.81 -20.64 -12.60
C MET A 98 -4.53 -21.31 -13.12
N THR A 99 -3.91 -20.77 -14.17
CA THR A 99 -2.80 -21.45 -14.88
C THR A 99 -1.41 -20.93 -14.51
N ALA A 100 -1.28 -19.65 -14.12
CA ALA A 100 -0.02 -19.07 -13.70
C ALA A 100 0.55 -19.84 -12.50
N LYS A 101 1.79 -20.35 -12.65
CA LYS A 101 2.45 -21.23 -11.67
C LYS A 101 1.63 -22.49 -11.31
N ALA A 102 0.83 -22.99 -12.25
CA ALA A 102 -0.12 -24.08 -12.03
C ALA A 102 -1.07 -23.80 -10.84
N GLY A 103 -1.49 -22.54 -10.69
CA GLY A 103 -2.38 -22.11 -9.62
C GLY A 103 -1.76 -22.15 -8.21
N GLN A 104 -0.46 -22.40 -8.07
CA GLN A 104 0.24 -22.42 -6.77
C GLN A 104 0.64 -21.00 -6.33
N LYS A 105 -0.36 -20.13 -6.25
CA LYS A 105 -0.25 -18.78 -5.69
C LYS A 105 -1.32 -18.64 -4.62
N CYS A 106 -0.95 -18.12 -3.46
CA CYS A 106 -1.91 -17.75 -2.41
C CYS A 106 -2.97 -16.75 -2.90
N THR A 107 -2.65 -15.95 -3.92
CA THR A 107 -3.52 -14.98 -4.58
C THR A 107 -4.22 -15.53 -5.83
N ALA A 108 -4.20 -16.84 -6.13
CA ALA A 108 -4.91 -17.35 -7.31
C ALA A 108 -6.44 -17.32 -7.10
N ILE A 109 -7.20 -17.08 -8.17
CA ILE A 109 -8.67 -17.13 -8.14
C ILE A 109 -9.12 -18.57 -7.90
N ARG A 110 -9.95 -18.78 -6.87
CA ARG A 110 -10.53 -20.09 -6.51
C ARG A 110 -12.03 -20.15 -6.71
N ARG A 111 -12.71 -18.99 -6.62
CA ARG A 111 -14.17 -18.87 -6.71
C ARG A 111 -14.51 -17.84 -7.79
N ILE A 112 -15.34 -18.22 -8.74
CA ILE A 112 -15.72 -17.40 -9.89
C ILE A 112 -17.22 -17.14 -9.73
N ILE A 113 -17.59 -15.92 -9.35
CA ILE A 113 -18.95 -15.52 -8.99
C ILE A 113 -19.51 -14.70 -10.16
N VAL A 114 -20.61 -15.15 -10.77
CA VAL A 114 -21.17 -14.51 -11.97
C VAL A 114 -22.69 -14.40 -11.91
N PRO A 115 -23.32 -13.46 -12.63
CA PRO A 115 -24.77 -13.41 -12.71
C PRO A 115 -25.35 -14.73 -13.24
N GLN A 116 -26.45 -15.19 -12.66
CA GLN A 116 -27.16 -16.41 -13.08
C GLN A 116 -27.48 -16.39 -14.59
N THR A 117 -27.73 -15.22 -15.17
CA THR A 117 -28.01 -15.03 -16.60
C THR A 117 -26.80 -15.26 -17.50
N LEU A 118 -25.58 -15.17 -16.98
CA LEU A 118 -24.31 -15.31 -17.73
C LEU A 118 -23.58 -16.63 -17.44
N ILE A 119 -24.08 -17.47 -16.53
CA ILE A 119 -23.40 -18.69 -16.07
C ILE A 119 -22.98 -19.62 -17.21
N GLU A 120 -23.86 -19.85 -18.20
CA GLU A 120 -23.57 -20.73 -19.33
C GLU A 120 -22.55 -20.11 -20.30
N LYS A 121 -22.66 -18.80 -20.55
CA LYS A 121 -21.74 -18.07 -21.45
C LYS A 121 -20.33 -18.04 -20.88
N VAL A 122 -20.21 -17.73 -19.58
CA VAL A 122 -18.92 -17.73 -18.88
C VAL A 122 -18.34 -19.15 -18.84
N SER A 123 -19.17 -20.15 -18.52
CA SER A 123 -18.78 -21.56 -18.52
C SER A 123 -18.15 -21.95 -19.87
N GLU A 124 -18.82 -21.68 -20.99
CA GLU A 124 -18.29 -22.03 -22.32
C GLU A 124 -17.02 -21.24 -22.68
N ALA A 125 -16.99 -19.94 -22.39
CA ALA A 125 -15.82 -19.11 -22.66
C ALA A 125 -14.58 -19.58 -21.88
N LEU A 126 -14.75 -19.95 -20.60
CA LEU A 126 -13.68 -20.51 -19.77
C LEU A 126 -13.23 -21.88 -20.30
N LYS A 127 -14.15 -22.79 -20.61
CA LYS A 127 -13.83 -24.12 -21.19
C LYS A 127 -13.02 -23.99 -22.48
N SER A 128 -13.49 -23.17 -23.42
CA SER A 128 -12.85 -22.94 -24.71
C SER A 128 -11.42 -22.39 -24.56
N ARG A 129 -11.21 -21.51 -23.58
CA ARG A 129 -9.90 -20.90 -23.33
C ARG A 129 -8.96 -21.83 -22.56
N LEU A 130 -9.47 -22.61 -21.61
CA LEU A 130 -8.71 -23.65 -20.89
C LEU A 130 -8.26 -24.79 -21.82
N ALA A 131 -9.08 -25.18 -22.79
CA ALA A 131 -8.74 -26.22 -23.76
C ALA A 131 -7.50 -25.88 -24.62
N LYS A 132 -7.11 -24.60 -24.70
CA LYS A 132 -5.92 -24.13 -25.43
C LYS A 132 -4.65 -24.13 -24.57
N ILE A 133 -4.75 -24.47 -23.28
CA ILE A 133 -3.62 -24.47 -22.35
C ILE A 133 -2.90 -25.81 -22.46
N ILE A 134 -1.68 -25.78 -22.97
CA ILE A 134 -0.85 -26.99 -23.17
C ILE A 134 -0.03 -27.26 -21.90
N PRO A 135 -0.26 -28.39 -21.19
CA PRO A 135 0.60 -28.83 -20.10
C PRO A 135 1.85 -29.54 -20.64
N GLY A 136 2.99 -29.38 -19.98
CA GLY A 136 4.21 -30.08 -20.37
C GLY A 136 5.51 -29.53 -19.80
N ASP A 137 6.61 -29.82 -20.50
CA ASP A 137 7.94 -29.31 -20.16
C ASP A 137 8.02 -27.78 -20.32
N PRO A 138 8.32 -27.01 -19.26
CA PRO A 138 8.44 -25.55 -19.35
C PRO A 138 9.56 -25.07 -20.28
N ALA A 139 10.49 -25.93 -20.72
CA ALA A 139 11.49 -25.59 -21.72
C ALA A 139 10.91 -25.42 -23.15
N LEU A 140 9.68 -25.87 -23.40
CA LEU A 140 9.04 -25.79 -24.71
C LEU A 140 8.18 -24.52 -24.85
N GLU A 141 8.38 -23.78 -25.94
CA GLU A 141 7.73 -22.47 -26.17
C GLU A 141 6.20 -22.51 -26.22
N GLN A 142 5.59 -23.65 -26.56
CA GLN A 142 4.14 -23.83 -26.63
C GLN A 142 3.49 -24.16 -25.28
N VAL A 143 4.28 -24.59 -24.28
CA VAL A 143 3.76 -25.00 -22.98
C VAL A 143 3.31 -23.78 -22.18
N ARG A 144 2.10 -23.85 -21.63
CA ARG A 144 1.47 -22.77 -20.84
C ARG A 144 1.10 -23.19 -19.42
N LEU A 145 1.20 -24.49 -19.10
CA LEU A 145 0.98 -25.03 -17.76
C LEU A 145 2.13 -25.97 -17.38
N GLY A 146 2.88 -25.59 -16.34
CA GLY A 146 3.92 -26.45 -15.76
C GLY A 146 3.36 -27.44 -14.73
N ALA A 147 4.25 -28.20 -14.10
CA ALA A 147 3.89 -29.11 -13.00
C ALA A 147 3.61 -28.37 -11.68
N LEU A 148 2.94 -29.06 -10.75
CA LEU A 148 2.97 -28.71 -9.34
C LEU A 148 4.37 -28.98 -8.76
N VAL A 149 4.65 -28.46 -7.57
CA VAL A 149 6.00 -28.56 -6.97
C VAL A 149 6.40 -30.00 -6.61
N SER A 150 5.43 -30.91 -6.40
CA SER A 150 5.69 -32.32 -6.07
C SER A 150 4.49 -33.21 -6.43
N ALA A 151 4.73 -34.54 -6.45
CA ALA A 151 3.67 -35.53 -6.62
C ALA A 151 2.74 -35.63 -5.40
N ASP A 152 3.25 -35.34 -4.18
CA ASP A 152 2.42 -35.20 -2.98
C ASP A 152 1.42 -34.05 -3.14
N GLN A 153 1.89 -32.88 -3.58
CA GLN A 153 1.03 -31.73 -3.83
C GLN A 153 -0.07 -32.07 -4.86
N ALA A 154 0.26 -32.84 -5.91
CA ALA A 154 -0.74 -33.28 -6.89
C ALA A 154 -1.77 -34.26 -6.33
N ARG A 155 -1.38 -35.12 -5.38
CA ARG A 155 -2.33 -35.99 -4.64
C ARG A 155 -3.23 -35.16 -3.73
N ASP A 156 -2.68 -34.20 -3.02
CA ASP A 156 -3.43 -33.31 -2.13
C ASP A 156 -4.46 -32.48 -2.92
N VAL A 157 -4.07 -31.92 -4.06
CA VAL A 157 -5.00 -31.23 -4.97
C VAL A 157 -6.12 -32.18 -5.42
N GLY A 158 -5.80 -33.42 -5.80
CA GLY A 158 -6.78 -34.44 -6.18
C GLY A 158 -7.80 -34.72 -5.07
N ALA A 159 -7.33 -34.97 -3.85
CA ALA A 159 -8.20 -35.21 -2.70
C ALA A 159 -9.11 -34.00 -2.39
N LYS A 160 -8.62 -32.77 -2.55
CA LYS A 160 -9.42 -31.55 -2.39
C LYS A 160 -10.46 -31.38 -3.50
N VAL A 161 -10.14 -31.77 -4.74
CA VAL A 161 -11.13 -31.81 -5.83
C VAL A 161 -12.22 -32.84 -5.55
N GLU A 162 -11.88 -34.02 -5.01
CA GLU A 162 -12.87 -35.04 -4.62
C GLU A 162 -13.86 -34.49 -3.56
N MET A 163 -13.36 -33.80 -2.54
CA MET A 163 -14.21 -33.12 -1.54
C MET A 163 -15.10 -32.05 -2.17
N LEU A 164 -14.57 -31.25 -3.12
CA LEU A 164 -15.37 -30.24 -3.82
C LEU A 164 -16.46 -30.88 -4.69
N CYS A 165 -16.20 -32.07 -5.23
CA CYS A 165 -17.16 -32.81 -6.07
C CYS A 165 -18.38 -33.37 -5.31
N GLU A 166 -18.40 -33.30 -3.97
CA GLU A 166 -19.59 -33.61 -3.18
C GLU A 166 -20.73 -32.60 -3.43
N GLU A 167 -20.40 -31.36 -3.79
CA GLU A 167 -21.35 -30.25 -3.96
C GLU A 167 -21.18 -29.49 -5.29
N ALA A 168 -20.20 -29.88 -6.12
CA ALA A 168 -19.89 -29.26 -7.40
C ALA A 168 -19.60 -30.31 -8.48
N THR A 169 -19.76 -29.94 -9.75
CA THR A 169 -19.48 -30.82 -10.89
C THR A 169 -18.28 -30.32 -11.68
N ILE A 170 -17.43 -31.23 -12.15
CA ILE A 170 -16.34 -30.86 -13.06
C ILE A 170 -16.94 -30.59 -14.44
N ILE A 171 -16.72 -29.39 -14.97
CA ILE A 171 -17.24 -28.97 -16.28
C ILE A 171 -16.15 -28.83 -17.35
N ALA A 172 -14.87 -28.76 -16.94
CA ALA A 172 -13.70 -28.89 -17.80
C ALA A 172 -12.47 -29.38 -17.02
N GLY A 173 -11.56 -30.06 -17.70
CA GLY A 173 -10.37 -30.65 -17.08
C GLY A 173 -10.69 -31.89 -16.28
N GLY A 174 -10.06 -32.05 -15.11
CA GLY A 174 -10.29 -33.18 -14.19
C GLY A 174 -9.64 -34.50 -14.58
N ASP A 175 -9.41 -34.76 -15.87
CA ASP A 175 -8.72 -35.98 -16.31
C ASP A 175 -7.21 -35.93 -16.03
N ARG A 176 -6.76 -36.82 -15.16
CA ARG A 176 -5.34 -36.95 -14.80
C ARG A 176 -4.52 -37.66 -15.88
N ASN A 177 -5.15 -38.32 -16.85
CA ASN A 177 -4.51 -38.98 -17.99
C ASN A 177 -4.26 -38.00 -19.15
N MET A 178 -3.73 -36.81 -18.86
CA MET A 178 -3.46 -35.79 -19.86
C MET A 178 -2.19 -36.10 -20.67
N THR A 179 -2.20 -35.74 -21.96
CA THR A 179 -0.99 -35.73 -22.78
C THR A 179 -0.10 -34.56 -22.37
N LEU A 180 1.16 -34.85 -22.05
CA LEU A 180 2.15 -33.85 -21.65
C LEU A 180 3.11 -33.55 -22.81
N ALA A 181 3.14 -32.29 -23.24
CA ALA A 181 4.05 -31.88 -24.32
C ALA A 181 5.51 -32.01 -23.85
N GLY A 182 6.34 -32.68 -24.67
CA GLY A 182 7.77 -32.84 -24.40
C GLY A 182 8.13 -33.87 -23.34
N LEU A 183 7.16 -34.58 -22.75
CA LEU A 183 7.40 -35.53 -21.67
C LEU A 183 6.87 -36.91 -22.04
N THR A 184 7.72 -37.93 -21.91
CA THR A 184 7.38 -39.34 -22.17
C THR A 184 6.77 -40.03 -20.96
N HIS A 185 6.89 -39.44 -19.77
CA HIS A 185 6.33 -39.97 -18.53
C HIS A 185 5.87 -38.82 -17.61
N ASN A 186 4.70 -38.99 -16.99
CA ASN A 186 4.22 -38.11 -15.93
C ASN A 186 4.84 -38.55 -14.60
N SER A 187 5.68 -37.69 -14.01
CA SER A 187 6.29 -37.88 -12.68
C SER A 187 5.28 -37.89 -11.53
N GLY A 188 3.98 -37.72 -11.83
CA GLY A 188 2.88 -37.66 -10.88
C GLY A 188 2.60 -36.26 -10.36
N ALA A 189 3.41 -35.26 -10.71
CA ALA A 189 3.29 -33.88 -10.25
C ALA A 189 2.43 -32.97 -11.16
N PHE A 190 2.02 -33.44 -12.34
CA PHE A 190 1.12 -32.69 -13.21
C PHE A 190 -0.34 -32.86 -12.79
N TYR A 191 -1.10 -31.76 -12.81
CA TYR A 191 -2.53 -31.74 -12.52
C TYR A 191 -3.26 -30.90 -13.59
N PRO A 192 -4.39 -31.38 -14.16
CA PRO A 192 -5.06 -30.67 -15.24
C PRO A 192 -5.69 -29.38 -14.69
N ALA A 193 -5.81 -28.35 -15.53
CA ALA A 193 -6.60 -27.18 -15.15
C ALA A 193 -8.07 -27.59 -15.05
N THR A 194 -8.61 -27.61 -13.83
CA THR A 194 -9.94 -28.15 -13.52
C THR A 194 -10.90 -27.04 -13.15
N LEU A 195 -11.96 -26.92 -13.94
CA LEU A 195 -13.05 -25.98 -13.69
C LEU A 195 -14.24 -26.75 -13.14
N LEU A 196 -14.66 -26.41 -11.92
CA LEU A 196 -15.88 -26.93 -11.31
C LEU A 196 -17.03 -25.94 -11.45
N ARG A 197 -18.26 -26.41 -11.26
CA ARG A 197 -19.49 -25.61 -11.18
C ARG A 197 -20.31 -26.04 -9.97
N CYS A 198 -20.73 -25.06 -9.18
CA CYS A 198 -21.67 -25.25 -8.07
C CYS A 198 -22.94 -24.44 -8.34
N ASP A 199 -24.06 -25.11 -8.55
CA ASP A 199 -25.34 -24.47 -8.91
C ASP A 199 -26.10 -23.91 -7.69
N GLN A 200 -25.74 -24.31 -6.46
CA GLN A 200 -26.40 -23.90 -5.22
C GLN A 200 -25.39 -23.38 -4.19
N PRO A 201 -24.65 -22.30 -4.51
CA PRO A 201 -23.48 -21.90 -3.73
C PRO A 201 -23.81 -21.34 -2.34
N LEU A 202 -25.02 -20.80 -2.11
CA LEU A 202 -25.43 -20.28 -0.79
C LEU A 202 -25.68 -21.39 0.25
N THR A 203 -26.04 -22.60 -0.19
CA THR A 203 -26.32 -23.74 0.69
C THR A 203 -25.18 -24.77 0.72
N SER A 204 -24.19 -24.63 -0.16
CA SER A 204 -23.01 -25.47 -0.24
C SER A 204 -21.93 -25.03 0.75
N SER A 205 -21.23 -25.96 1.39
CA SER A 205 -20.20 -25.68 2.38
C SER A 205 -18.78 -25.88 1.85
N ALA A 206 -18.54 -26.94 1.07
CA ALA A 206 -17.22 -27.36 0.59
C ALA A 206 -16.58 -26.28 -0.29
N VAL A 207 -17.34 -25.70 -1.22
CA VAL A 207 -16.85 -24.66 -2.15
C VAL A 207 -16.39 -23.37 -1.46
N HIS A 208 -16.83 -23.16 -0.22
CA HIS A 208 -16.45 -22.02 0.61
C HIS A 208 -15.49 -22.39 1.74
N SER A 209 -15.09 -23.64 1.90
CA SER A 209 -14.24 -24.13 3.00
C SER A 209 -12.98 -24.89 2.54
N VAL A 210 -13.03 -25.51 1.36
CA VAL A 210 -11.96 -26.36 0.83
C VAL A 210 -11.19 -25.63 -0.25
N GLU A 211 -9.88 -25.47 -0.06
CA GLU A 211 -8.97 -24.99 -1.11
C GLU A 211 -8.20 -26.14 -1.74
N ALA A 212 -8.31 -26.28 -3.07
CA ALA A 212 -7.41 -27.09 -3.87
C ALA A 212 -6.26 -26.20 -4.37
N PHE A 213 -5.09 -26.27 -3.73
CA PHE A 213 -3.93 -25.42 -4.02
C PHE A 213 -3.18 -25.85 -5.30
N GLY A 214 -3.85 -25.64 -6.43
CA GLY A 214 -3.41 -26.01 -7.77
C GLY A 214 -4.24 -25.29 -8.84
N PRO A 215 -4.29 -25.76 -10.09
CA PRO A 215 -4.98 -25.08 -11.18
C PRO A 215 -6.49 -25.41 -11.15
N VAL A 216 -7.16 -25.10 -10.02
CA VAL A 216 -8.55 -25.45 -9.75
C VAL A 216 -9.34 -24.22 -9.33
N ALA A 217 -10.54 -24.05 -9.89
CA ALA A 217 -11.50 -23.02 -9.48
C ALA A 217 -12.95 -23.47 -9.68
N THR A 218 -13.86 -22.92 -8.89
CA THR A 218 -15.30 -23.23 -8.94
C THR A 218 -16.10 -22.02 -9.42
N LEU A 219 -16.88 -22.22 -10.47
CA LEU A 219 -17.86 -21.29 -11.02
C LEU A 219 -19.18 -21.39 -10.24
N MET A 220 -19.76 -20.26 -9.86
CA MET A 220 -20.98 -20.18 -9.08
C MET A 220 -21.85 -18.98 -9.51
N PRO A 221 -23.18 -19.16 -9.61
CA PRO A 221 -24.08 -18.07 -9.96
C PRO A 221 -24.47 -17.20 -8.75
N TYR A 222 -24.96 -16.00 -9.03
CA TYR A 222 -25.69 -15.13 -8.09
C TYR A 222 -26.89 -14.46 -8.77
N HIS A 223 -27.89 -14.00 -8.00
CA HIS A 223 -29.13 -13.38 -8.49
C HIS A 223 -29.26 -11.89 -8.17
N SER A 224 -28.46 -11.37 -7.23
CA SER A 224 -28.36 -9.94 -6.92
C SER A 224 -26.96 -9.55 -6.42
N LEU A 225 -26.62 -8.27 -6.45
CA LEU A 225 -25.36 -7.76 -5.85
C LEU A 225 -25.18 -8.16 -4.39
N ASP A 226 -26.25 -8.18 -3.60
CA ASP A 226 -26.22 -8.62 -2.19
C ASP A 226 -25.80 -10.10 -2.08
N GLU A 227 -26.29 -10.95 -2.99
CA GLU A 227 -25.88 -12.34 -3.07
C GLU A 227 -24.41 -12.48 -3.50
N ALA A 228 -23.95 -11.70 -4.48
CA ALA A 228 -22.55 -11.69 -4.89
C ALA A 228 -21.62 -11.30 -3.71
N VAL A 229 -22.02 -10.30 -2.93
CA VAL A 229 -21.34 -9.87 -1.71
C VAL A 229 -21.33 -11.00 -0.67
N GLU A 230 -22.47 -11.62 -0.40
CA GLU A 230 -22.55 -12.71 0.58
C GLU A 230 -21.67 -13.89 0.17
N LEU A 231 -21.74 -14.30 -1.09
CA LEU A 231 -20.87 -15.33 -1.64
C LEU A 231 -19.40 -14.94 -1.46
N ALA A 232 -18.98 -13.71 -1.77
CA ALA A 232 -17.61 -13.27 -1.55
C ALA A 232 -17.18 -13.44 -0.08
N ARG A 233 -18.06 -13.10 0.88
CA ARG A 233 -17.85 -13.21 2.33
C ARG A 233 -17.78 -14.65 2.84
N MET A 234 -18.51 -15.58 2.22
CA MET A 234 -18.54 -17.00 2.62
C MET A 234 -17.17 -17.68 2.56
N GLY A 235 -16.17 -17.09 1.87
CA GLY A 235 -14.76 -17.50 1.96
C GLY A 235 -14.14 -17.35 3.36
N LYS A 236 -14.82 -16.65 4.28
CA LYS A 236 -14.42 -16.39 5.69
C LYS A 236 -13.10 -15.62 5.82
N GLY A 237 -12.86 -14.70 4.90
CA GLY A 237 -11.69 -13.84 4.86
C GLY A 237 -10.67 -14.32 3.83
N SER A 238 -10.41 -13.49 2.83
CA SER A 238 -9.56 -13.80 1.68
C SER A 238 -8.41 -12.79 1.55
N LEU A 239 -7.34 -13.18 0.84
CA LEU A 239 -6.23 -12.28 0.54
C LEU A 239 -6.65 -11.24 -0.49
N VAL A 240 -7.33 -11.68 -1.56
CA VAL A 240 -7.75 -10.81 -2.65
C VAL A 240 -9.13 -11.18 -3.20
N GLY A 241 -9.89 -10.16 -3.59
CA GLY A 241 -11.05 -10.28 -4.46
C GLY A 241 -10.86 -9.40 -5.70
N SER A 242 -11.46 -9.78 -6.83
CA SER A 242 -11.58 -8.90 -8.00
C SER A 242 -13.02 -8.73 -8.45
N ILE A 243 -13.33 -7.56 -9.00
CA ILE A 243 -14.62 -7.21 -9.58
C ILE A 243 -14.37 -6.72 -11.01
N PHE A 244 -15.17 -7.22 -11.96
CA PHE A 244 -15.12 -6.84 -13.36
C PHE A 244 -16.43 -6.18 -13.73
N THR A 245 -16.45 -4.85 -13.82
CA THR A 245 -17.64 -4.05 -14.15
C THR A 245 -17.20 -2.66 -14.60
N ALA A 246 -17.96 -2.06 -15.50
CA ALA A 246 -17.84 -0.64 -15.86
C ALA A 246 -18.79 0.25 -15.04
N ASP A 247 -19.67 -0.34 -14.23
CA ASP A 247 -20.61 0.39 -13.37
C ASP A 247 -19.98 0.72 -12.00
N ASP A 248 -19.74 2.00 -11.75
CA ASP A 248 -19.16 2.51 -10.50
C ASP A 248 -20.05 2.25 -9.27
N GLN A 249 -21.38 2.19 -9.43
CA GLN A 249 -22.30 1.91 -8.32
C GLN A 249 -22.25 0.43 -7.93
N GLU A 250 -22.17 -0.48 -8.90
CA GLU A 250 -21.92 -1.90 -8.65
C GLU A 250 -20.58 -2.11 -7.93
N ALA A 251 -19.51 -1.51 -8.48
CA ALA A 251 -18.18 -1.59 -7.88
C ALA A 251 -18.19 -1.06 -6.44
N ARG A 252 -18.82 0.10 -6.21
CA ARG A 252 -18.97 0.69 -4.87
C ARG A 252 -19.74 -0.25 -3.93
N ALA A 253 -20.88 -0.78 -4.36
CA ALA A 253 -21.72 -1.66 -3.54
C ALA A 253 -20.95 -2.93 -3.13
N MET A 254 -20.30 -3.59 -4.09
CA MET A 254 -19.52 -4.81 -3.82
C MET A 254 -18.29 -4.54 -2.95
N VAL A 255 -17.55 -3.45 -3.19
CA VAL A 255 -16.39 -3.08 -2.38
C VAL A 255 -16.79 -2.78 -0.94
N LEU A 256 -17.86 -1.99 -0.72
CA LEU A 256 -18.32 -1.67 0.63
C LEU A 256 -18.92 -2.89 1.35
N GLY A 257 -19.57 -3.80 0.61
CA GLY A 257 -20.16 -5.01 1.16
C GLY A 257 -19.15 -6.11 1.51
N ALA A 258 -18.11 -6.28 0.68
CA ALA A 258 -17.15 -7.39 0.80
C ALA A 258 -15.73 -6.97 1.25
N GLY A 259 -15.39 -5.68 1.21
CA GLY A 259 -14.03 -5.18 1.45
C GLY A 259 -13.49 -5.52 2.85
N ALA A 260 -14.35 -5.56 3.87
CA ALA A 260 -13.96 -5.97 5.22
C ALA A 260 -13.50 -7.44 5.33
N TRP A 261 -13.71 -8.24 4.28
CA TRP A 261 -13.36 -9.66 4.19
C TRP A 261 -12.17 -9.91 3.25
N HIS A 262 -11.60 -8.88 2.64
CA HIS A 262 -10.52 -9.00 1.65
C HIS A 262 -9.41 -8.00 1.97
N GLY A 263 -8.15 -8.44 2.06
CA GLY A 263 -7.04 -7.48 2.27
C GLY A 263 -6.73 -6.64 1.03
N ARG A 264 -7.15 -7.10 -0.16
CA ARG A 264 -7.09 -6.34 -1.40
C ARG A 264 -8.31 -6.60 -2.27
N MET A 265 -8.84 -5.53 -2.87
CA MET A 265 -9.90 -5.59 -3.89
C MET A 265 -9.37 -4.97 -5.17
N LEU A 266 -9.43 -5.70 -6.28
CA LEU A 266 -9.03 -5.24 -7.61
C LEU A 266 -10.28 -5.01 -8.47
N ILE A 267 -10.52 -3.78 -8.88
CA ILE A 267 -11.64 -3.43 -9.77
C ILE A 267 -11.05 -3.26 -11.16
N ILE A 268 -11.59 -4.01 -12.12
CA ILE A 268 -11.12 -4.04 -13.51
C ILE A 268 -12.25 -3.62 -14.45
N ASN A 269 -11.93 -2.66 -15.30
CA ASN A 269 -12.70 -2.24 -16.45
C ASN A 269 -11.74 -1.95 -17.61
N ASN A 270 -12.29 -1.60 -18.77
CA ASN A 270 -11.51 -1.27 -19.95
C ASN A 270 -10.48 -0.14 -19.71
N ASP A 271 -10.80 0.84 -18.86
CA ASP A 271 -9.95 2.03 -18.64
C ASP A 271 -8.62 1.72 -17.95
N CYS A 272 -8.59 0.72 -17.06
CA CYS A 272 -7.38 0.36 -16.31
C CYS A 272 -6.72 -0.94 -16.78
N ALA A 273 -7.40 -1.76 -17.58
CA ALA A 273 -6.92 -3.10 -17.95
C ALA A 273 -5.59 -3.10 -18.73
N GLY A 274 -5.31 -2.04 -19.49
CA GLY A 274 -4.08 -1.92 -20.29
C GLY A 274 -2.79 -1.91 -19.48
N GLU A 275 -2.84 -1.37 -18.25
CA GLU A 275 -1.68 -1.23 -17.36
C GLU A 275 -1.86 -1.99 -16.03
N SER A 276 -2.95 -2.75 -15.90
CA SER A 276 -3.21 -3.53 -14.69
C SER A 276 -2.17 -4.63 -14.49
N THR A 277 -1.63 -4.68 -13.27
CA THR A 277 -0.67 -5.70 -12.85
C THR A 277 -1.33 -7.07 -12.60
N GLY A 278 -2.66 -7.08 -12.48
CA GLY A 278 -3.46 -8.30 -12.32
C GLY A 278 -3.83 -8.67 -10.90
N HIS A 279 -4.72 -9.66 -10.80
CA HIS A 279 -5.20 -10.22 -9.55
C HIS A 279 -4.06 -10.87 -8.75
N GLY A 280 -3.21 -11.68 -9.41
CA GLY A 280 -2.21 -12.49 -8.73
C GLY A 280 -0.86 -11.84 -8.46
N ALA A 281 -0.71 -10.53 -8.66
CA ALA A 281 0.55 -9.80 -8.49
C ALA A 281 0.48 -8.86 -7.26
N PRO A 282 0.95 -9.29 -6.08
CA PRO A 282 1.02 -8.41 -4.91
C PRO A 282 2.10 -7.34 -5.11
N LEU A 283 1.73 -6.06 -4.98
CA LEU A 283 2.63 -4.93 -5.14
C LEU A 283 3.25 -4.53 -3.80
N ALA A 284 4.55 -4.22 -3.78
CA ALA A 284 5.29 -3.92 -2.56
C ALA A 284 4.74 -2.73 -1.75
N ASN A 285 4.06 -1.79 -2.41
CA ASN A 285 3.44 -0.62 -1.79
C ASN A 285 1.98 -0.85 -1.36
N LEU A 286 1.35 -1.94 -1.78
CA LEU A 286 -0.01 -2.33 -1.39
C LEU A 286 0.04 -3.42 -0.32
N ILE A 287 -0.97 -3.47 0.54
CA ILE A 287 -1.07 -4.50 1.57
C ILE A 287 -1.26 -5.86 0.90
N HIS A 288 -0.51 -6.86 1.38
CA HIS A 288 -0.69 -8.27 1.06
C HIS A 288 -1.00 -9.01 2.35
N GLY A 289 -2.20 -9.54 2.48
CA GLY A 289 -2.74 -10.05 3.74
C GLY A 289 -4.26 -10.14 3.66
N GLY A 290 -4.91 -10.58 4.74
CA GLY A 290 -6.36 -10.70 4.76
C GLY A 290 -6.88 -11.23 6.09
N PRO A 291 -8.13 -10.93 6.47
CA PRO A 291 -8.71 -11.34 7.74
C PRO A 291 -9.05 -12.84 7.76
N GLY A 292 -9.40 -13.36 8.94
CA GLY A 292 -10.03 -14.67 9.08
C GLY A 292 -9.15 -15.81 8.55
N ARG A 293 -9.65 -16.55 7.56
CA ARG A 293 -8.96 -17.72 6.98
C ARG A 293 -7.59 -17.36 6.40
N ALA A 294 -7.49 -16.21 5.73
CA ALA A 294 -6.24 -15.73 5.14
C ALA A 294 -5.13 -15.44 6.17
N GLY A 295 -5.46 -15.45 7.47
CA GLY A 295 -4.50 -15.51 8.58
C GLY A 295 -4.53 -14.31 9.50
N GLY A 296 -5.13 -13.20 9.08
CA GLY A 296 -5.26 -11.95 9.84
C GLY A 296 -4.00 -11.08 9.83
N GLY A 297 -2.91 -11.54 9.23
CA GLY A 297 -1.68 -10.78 9.07
C GLY A 297 -1.71 -9.79 7.91
N GLU A 298 -0.81 -8.81 7.96
CA GLU A 298 -0.51 -7.88 6.86
C GLU A 298 0.99 -7.91 6.57
N GLU A 299 1.33 -7.92 5.29
CA GLU A 299 2.67 -7.79 4.75
C GLU A 299 2.70 -6.70 3.66
N LEU A 300 3.89 -6.34 3.21
CA LEU A 300 4.11 -5.28 2.22
C LEU A 300 3.48 -3.94 2.67
N GLY A 301 2.67 -3.29 1.84
CA GLY A 301 2.02 -2.02 2.22
C GLY A 301 2.98 -0.84 2.39
N GLY A 302 4.17 -0.91 1.78
CA GLY A 302 5.20 0.12 1.83
C GLY A 302 5.75 0.34 3.24
N ALA A 303 5.62 1.57 3.76
CA ALA A 303 6.08 1.92 5.10
C ALA A 303 5.30 1.22 6.23
N ARG A 304 4.17 0.54 5.93
CA ARG A 304 3.40 -0.24 6.92
C ARG A 304 4.16 -1.50 7.35
N ALA A 305 4.70 -2.29 6.41
CA ALA A 305 5.49 -3.50 6.70
C ALA A 305 6.63 -3.23 7.70
N ILE A 306 7.35 -2.13 7.52
CA ILE A 306 8.51 -1.79 8.35
C ILE A 306 8.11 -1.65 9.82
N LYS A 307 6.88 -1.19 10.11
CA LYS A 307 6.40 -0.96 11.48
C LYS A 307 6.19 -2.25 12.27
N HIS A 308 6.06 -3.41 11.62
CA HIS A 308 6.00 -4.70 12.32
C HIS A 308 7.35 -5.11 12.93
N TYR A 309 8.44 -4.56 12.40
CA TYR A 309 9.81 -4.80 12.88
C TYR A 309 10.33 -3.65 13.76
N MET A 310 9.43 -2.84 14.32
CA MET A 310 9.74 -1.68 15.17
C MET A 310 8.87 -1.68 16.42
N GLN A 311 9.44 -1.28 17.56
CA GLN A 311 8.67 -1.00 18.77
C GLN A 311 8.19 0.45 18.78
N ARG A 312 6.87 0.67 18.73
CA ARG A 312 6.28 2.01 18.88
C ARG A 312 6.27 2.39 20.36
N THR A 313 6.85 3.56 20.67
CA THR A 313 6.92 4.06 22.04
C THR A 313 6.37 5.48 22.11
N ALA A 314 5.40 5.71 23.00
CA ALA A 314 4.93 7.06 23.32
C ALA A 314 5.90 7.69 24.32
N ILE A 315 6.66 8.69 23.87
CA ILE A 315 7.66 9.39 24.70
C ILE A 315 7.05 10.72 25.14
N GLN A 316 7.08 10.98 26.44
CA GLN A 316 6.62 12.24 27.04
C GLN A 316 7.81 13.00 27.61
N GLY A 317 7.81 14.32 27.46
CA GLY A 317 8.86 15.18 27.97
C GLY A 317 8.65 16.64 27.55
N SER A 318 9.53 17.51 28.00
CA SER A 318 9.54 18.90 27.53
C SER A 318 9.85 18.94 26.02
N PRO A 319 9.37 19.96 25.25
CA PRO A 319 9.71 20.10 23.84
C PRO A 319 11.22 20.08 23.56
N THR A 320 12.02 20.67 24.46
CA THR A 320 13.49 20.66 24.37
C THR A 320 14.06 19.25 24.51
N THR A 321 13.58 18.48 25.48
CA THR A 321 13.98 17.08 25.66
C THR A 321 13.54 16.24 24.46
N MET A 322 12.32 16.45 23.96
CA MET A 322 11.82 15.78 22.77
C MET A 322 12.70 16.08 21.56
N MET A 323 13.13 17.33 21.37
CA MET A 323 14.02 17.69 20.28
C MET A 323 15.37 16.96 20.34
N ALA A 324 15.94 16.81 21.54
CA ALA A 324 17.17 16.05 21.72
C ALA A 324 16.99 14.56 21.40
N ILE A 325 15.84 13.97 21.78
CA ILE A 325 15.53 12.55 21.56
C ILE A 325 15.24 12.28 20.08
N THR A 326 14.32 13.04 19.47
CA THR A 326 13.83 12.78 18.11
C THR A 326 14.74 13.38 17.04
N ARG A 327 15.68 14.26 17.42
CA ARG A 327 16.47 15.09 16.50
C ARG A 327 15.56 15.83 15.52
N GLU A 328 14.51 16.44 16.07
CA GLU A 328 13.55 17.26 15.32
C GLU A 328 13.04 18.38 16.21
N TYR A 329 12.98 19.61 15.72
CA TYR A 329 12.45 20.74 16.49
C TYR A 329 10.96 20.55 16.78
N HIS A 330 10.61 20.72 18.05
CA HIS A 330 9.23 20.81 18.50
C HIS A 330 8.97 22.24 18.96
N ARG A 331 7.80 22.79 18.63
CA ARG A 331 7.45 24.16 19.05
C ARG A 331 7.56 24.30 20.57
N GLY A 332 8.20 25.38 21.02
CA GLY A 332 8.47 25.64 22.43
C GLY A 332 9.74 24.97 22.96
N ALA A 333 10.50 24.27 22.10
CA ALA A 333 11.85 23.83 22.44
C ALA A 333 12.79 25.04 22.54
N LYS A 334 13.88 24.89 23.29
CA LYS A 334 14.92 25.92 23.41
C LYS A 334 15.51 26.22 22.04
N GLU A 335 15.42 27.48 21.64
CA GLU A 335 15.95 28.01 20.38
C GLU A 335 17.47 28.24 20.49
N ILE A 336 18.18 28.04 19.38
CA ILE A 336 19.61 28.36 19.23
C ILE A 336 19.69 29.57 18.29
N HIS A 337 20.36 30.63 18.72
CA HIS A 337 20.56 31.82 17.90
C HIS A 337 22.03 31.97 17.52
N ASP A 338 22.28 32.45 16.31
CA ASP A 338 23.60 32.73 15.76
C ASP A 338 23.52 34.06 14.99
N ASP A 339 24.64 34.77 14.93
CA ASP A 339 24.79 36.01 14.18
C ASP A 339 24.77 35.74 12.66
N VAL A 340 25.13 34.52 12.24
CA VAL A 340 25.11 34.11 10.84
C VAL A 340 23.72 33.62 10.44
N HIS A 341 23.11 34.28 9.46
CA HIS A 341 21.83 33.88 8.87
C HIS A 341 21.86 32.41 8.44
N PRO A 342 20.87 31.58 8.84
CA PRO A 342 20.94 30.13 8.68
C PRO A 342 20.98 29.69 7.20
N PHE A 343 20.31 30.41 6.28
CA PHE A 343 20.42 30.13 4.83
C PHE A 343 21.83 30.35 4.23
N LYS A 344 22.77 30.95 4.96
CA LYS A 344 24.18 31.06 4.53
C LYS A 344 25.01 29.84 4.93
N LYS A 345 24.45 28.93 5.74
CA LYS A 345 25.17 27.78 6.28
C LYS A 345 24.98 26.56 5.40
N TYR A 346 26.05 25.79 5.23
CA TYR A 346 25.99 24.45 4.63
C TYR A 346 25.22 23.49 5.53
N PHE A 347 24.74 22.40 4.94
CA PHE A 347 23.95 21.39 5.64
C PHE A 347 24.62 20.92 6.93
N GLU A 348 25.92 20.64 6.95
CA GLU A 348 26.64 20.15 8.13
C GLU A 348 26.69 21.17 9.28
N ALA A 349 26.77 22.47 8.98
CA ALA A 349 26.86 23.55 9.98
C ALA A 349 25.52 23.92 10.63
N LEU A 350 24.39 23.58 9.99
CA LEU A 350 23.05 23.83 10.53
C LEU A 350 22.75 22.95 11.73
N GLN A 351 22.26 23.55 12.81
CA GLN A 351 21.82 22.83 14.01
C GLN A 351 20.30 22.79 14.11
N ILE A 352 19.75 21.65 14.54
CA ILE A 352 18.30 21.54 14.77
C ILE A 352 17.93 22.40 15.97
N GLY A 353 16.88 23.22 15.81
CA GLY A 353 16.51 24.27 16.77
C GLY A 353 17.21 25.61 16.53
N GLU A 354 18.08 25.73 15.53
CA GLU A 354 18.63 27.02 15.13
C GLU A 354 17.55 27.91 14.53
N THR A 355 17.35 29.10 15.11
CA THR A 355 16.24 29.99 14.85
C THR A 355 16.70 31.39 14.44
N LEU A 356 16.26 31.81 13.25
CA LEU A 356 16.28 33.19 12.82
C LEU A 356 14.98 33.87 13.25
N VAL A 357 15.10 34.98 13.98
CA VAL A 357 14.01 35.92 14.23
C VAL A 357 14.16 37.07 13.26
N THR A 358 13.18 37.28 12.37
CA THR A 358 13.27 38.30 11.33
C THR A 358 13.03 39.71 11.90
N HIS A 359 13.32 40.73 11.08
CA HIS A 359 12.74 42.06 11.29
C HIS A 359 11.20 42.02 11.20
N ARG A 360 10.54 43.11 11.62
CA ARG A 360 9.07 43.24 11.63
C ARG A 360 8.59 43.93 10.35
N ARG A 361 7.37 43.59 9.91
CA ARG A 361 6.68 44.25 8.79
C ARG A 361 5.25 44.57 9.18
N THR A 362 4.83 45.82 9.03
CA THR A 362 3.43 46.22 9.21
C THR A 362 2.67 46.00 7.91
N VAL A 363 1.59 45.22 7.98
CA VAL A 363 0.69 44.98 6.85
C VAL A 363 -0.27 46.15 6.72
N THR A 364 -0.38 46.72 5.53
CA THR A 364 -1.20 47.90 5.23
C THR A 364 -2.30 47.56 4.24
N GLU A 365 -3.29 48.44 4.07
CA GLU A 365 -4.29 48.28 3.01
C GLU A 365 -3.65 48.24 1.62
N ALA A 366 -2.58 48.99 1.39
CA ALA A 366 -1.82 48.97 0.14
C ALA A 366 -1.22 47.58 -0.14
N ASP A 367 -0.77 46.86 0.88
CA ASP A 367 -0.30 45.47 0.72
C ASP A 367 -1.44 44.54 0.26
N ILE A 368 -2.63 44.69 0.86
CA ILE A 368 -3.83 43.89 0.52
C ILE A 368 -4.23 44.15 -0.94
N VAL A 369 -4.31 45.43 -1.32
CA VAL A 369 -4.66 45.84 -2.69
C VAL A 369 -3.60 45.36 -3.69
N ASN A 370 -2.32 45.65 -3.45
CA ASN A 370 -1.25 45.28 -4.37
C ASN A 370 -1.15 43.76 -4.55
N PHE A 371 -1.27 42.99 -3.46
CA PHE A 371 -1.23 41.54 -3.55
C PHE A 371 -2.44 41.00 -4.31
N GLY A 372 -3.65 41.50 -4.06
CA GLY A 372 -4.82 41.11 -4.83
C GLY A 372 -4.71 41.47 -6.31
N CYS A 373 -4.16 42.63 -6.64
CA CYS A 373 -3.93 43.01 -8.03
C CYS A 373 -2.90 42.10 -8.72
N VAL A 374 -1.77 41.79 -8.08
CA VAL A 374 -0.72 40.95 -8.71
C VAL A 374 -1.10 39.47 -8.74
N SER A 375 -1.80 38.97 -7.73
CA SER A 375 -2.24 37.57 -7.66
C SER A 375 -3.54 37.31 -8.42
N GLY A 376 -4.34 38.35 -8.66
CA GLY A 376 -5.70 38.27 -9.20
C GLY A 376 -6.76 37.93 -8.13
N ASP A 377 -6.37 37.69 -6.88
CA ASP A 377 -7.28 37.35 -5.79
C ASP A 377 -8.00 38.58 -5.23
N HIS A 378 -9.18 38.85 -5.78
CA HIS A 378 -10.08 39.91 -5.32
C HIS A 378 -11.21 39.37 -4.42
N PHE A 379 -10.94 38.29 -3.66
CA PHE A 379 -11.92 37.73 -2.74
C PHE A 379 -12.50 38.78 -1.78
N TYR A 380 -13.80 38.69 -1.52
CA TYR A 380 -14.56 39.75 -0.85
C TYR A 380 -13.98 40.13 0.52
N ALA A 381 -13.46 39.15 1.28
CA ALA A 381 -12.86 39.39 2.60
C ALA A 381 -11.59 40.25 2.57
N HIS A 382 -11.03 40.52 1.37
CA HIS A 382 -9.85 41.34 1.16
C HIS A 382 -10.17 42.65 0.44
N PHE A 383 -11.23 42.69 -0.39
CA PHE A 383 -11.51 43.82 -1.29
C PHE A 383 -12.85 44.53 -1.05
N ASP A 384 -13.86 43.84 -0.53
CA ASP A 384 -15.20 44.41 -0.36
C ASP A 384 -15.43 44.80 1.11
N GLU A 385 -15.40 46.11 1.37
CA GLU A 385 -15.62 46.69 2.69
C GLU A 385 -17.03 46.42 3.23
N ILE A 386 -18.04 46.29 2.36
CA ILE A 386 -19.42 46.05 2.77
C ILE A 386 -19.56 44.57 3.15
N ALA A 387 -19.17 43.67 2.25
CA ALA A 387 -19.28 42.23 2.51
C ALA A 387 -18.39 41.76 3.67
N ALA A 388 -17.20 42.36 3.85
CA ALA A 388 -16.29 41.97 4.92
C ALA A 388 -16.82 42.32 6.32
N LYS A 389 -17.63 43.39 6.47
CA LYS A 389 -18.27 43.76 7.74
C LYS A 389 -19.25 42.72 8.23
N ASP A 390 -19.99 42.11 7.31
CA ASP A 390 -20.96 41.06 7.60
C ASP A 390 -20.31 39.66 7.67
N SER A 391 -19.01 39.57 7.40
CA SER A 391 -18.25 38.31 7.44
C SER A 391 -17.79 37.97 8.86
N PHE A 392 -17.28 36.75 9.03
CA PHE A 392 -16.65 36.29 10.27
C PHE A 392 -15.52 37.22 10.77
N PHE A 393 -14.86 37.95 9.87
CA PHE A 393 -13.72 38.82 10.22
C PHE A 393 -14.15 40.23 10.69
N GLY A 394 -15.38 40.66 10.39
CA GLY A 394 -15.90 41.99 10.71
C GLY A 394 -15.25 43.17 9.98
N GLN A 395 -14.20 42.93 9.19
CA GLN A 395 -13.47 43.91 8.38
C GLN A 395 -12.63 43.20 7.32
N ARG A 396 -12.06 43.97 6.37
CA ARG A 396 -11.12 43.41 5.40
C ARG A 396 -9.82 42.99 6.08
N VAL A 397 -9.32 41.83 5.69
CA VAL A 397 -8.08 41.24 6.20
C VAL A 397 -7.11 41.00 5.06
N ALA A 398 -5.82 40.85 5.34
CA ALA A 398 -4.85 40.51 4.32
C ALA A 398 -4.99 39.06 3.84
N HIS A 399 -4.59 38.83 2.59
CA HIS A 399 -4.55 37.48 2.02
C HIS A 399 -3.60 36.60 2.82
N GLY A 400 -4.02 35.38 3.13
CA GLY A 400 -3.12 34.40 3.77
C GLY A 400 -1.85 34.17 2.93
N TYR A 401 -1.99 34.09 1.59
CA TYR A 401 -0.85 33.95 0.68
C TYR A 401 0.06 35.17 0.65
N PHE A 402 -0.48 36.37 0.88
CA PHE A 402 0.35 37.56 1.10
C PHE A 402 1.19 37.40 2.38
N VAL A 403 0.58 36.94 3.49
CA VAL A 403 1.29 36.78 4.77
C VAL A 403 2.50 35.86 4.63
N ILE A 404 2.35 34.70 3.98
CA ILE A 404 3.49 33.77 3.78
C ILE A 404 4.49 34.28 2.75
N SER A 405 4.04 35.04 1.73
CA SER A 405 4.94 35.68 0.76
C SER A 405 5.78 36.77 1.40
N ALA A 406 5.15 37.57 2.27
CA ALA A 406 5.83 38.57 3.08
C ALA A 406 6.81 37.94 4.06
N ALA A 407 6.41 36.85 4.74
CA ALA A 407 7.30 36.10 5.62
C ALA A 407 8.52 35.54 4.86
N ALA A 408 8.33 34.92 3.69
CA ALA A 408 9.43 34.49 2.83
C ALA A 408 10.36 35.65 2.46
N GLY A 409 9.81 36.80 2.08
CA GLY A 409 10.61 38.01 1.84
C GLY A 409 11.40 38.49 3.06
N MET A 410 10.98 38.13 4.28
CA MET A 410 11.64 38.50 5.53
C MET A 410 12.74 37.52 5.97
N PHE A 411 12.60 36.21 5.71
CA PHE A 411 13.55 35.18 6.17
C PHE A 411 14.45 34.59 5.08
N VAL A 412 14.16 34.81 3.79
CA VAL A 412 14.99 34.28 2.71
C VAL A 412 16.21 35.18 2.53
N HIS A 413 17.41 34.57 2.51
CA HIS A 413 18.63 35.29 2.16
C HIS A 413 18.71 35.48 0.62
N PRO A 414 18.84 36.70 0.09
CA PRO A 414 18.74 36.94 -1.35
C PRO A 414 20.02 36.63 -2.15
N ALA A 415 21.20 36.65 -1.52
CA ALA A 415 22.45 36.38 -2.22
C ALA A 415 22.67 34.87 -2.43
N PRO A 416 23.43 34.47 -3.47
CA PRO A 416 23.82 33.07 -3.66
C PRO A 416 24.45 32.47 -2.40
N GLY A 417 24.09 31.23 -2.10
CA GLY A 417 24.57 30.52 -0.92
C GLY A 417 24.23 29.02 -0.98
N PRO A 418 24.39 28.28 0.13
CA PRO A 418 24.21 26.84 0.16
C PRO A 418 22.76 26.36 -0.08
N VAL A 419 21.76 27.22 0.10
CA VAL A 419 20.37 26.87 -0.23
C VAL A 419 20.20 26.87 -1.76
N ILE A 420 19.94 25.68 -2.31
CA ILE A 420 19.82 25.44 -3.76
C ILE A 420 18.40 25.76 -4.23
N ALA A 421 17.40 25.26 -3.52
CA ALA A 421 16.00 25.41 -3.91
C ALA A 421 15.09 25.34 -2.69
N ASN A 422 14.11 26.25 -2.62
CA ASN A 422 12.96 26.12 -1.73
C ASN A 422 11.79 25.58 -2.55
N TYR A 423 11.51 24.28 -2.42
CA TYR A 423 10.66 23.55 -3.39
C TYR A 423 9.39 22.96 -2.77
N GLY A 424 9.23 23.02 -1.45
CA GLY A 424 8.10 22.41 -0.77
C GLY A 424 7.59 23.25 0.38
N LEU A 425 6.27 23.17 0.61
CA LEU A 425 5.57 23.78 1.72
C LEU A 425 4.61 22.73 2.28
N GLU A 426 4.70 22.47 3.58
CA GLU A 426 3.92 21.46 4.29
C GLU A 426 3.14 22.11 5.45
N ASN A 427 2.02 21.48 5.82
CA ASN A 427 1.28 21.78 7.06
C ASN A 427 0.84 23.25 7.27
N LEU A 428 0.65 24.03 6.19
CA LEU A 428 0.23 25.43 6.31
C LEU A 428 -1.16 25.58 6.93
N ARG A 429 -1.23 26.37 7.99
CA ARG A 429 -2.47 26.80 8.62
C ARG A 429 -2.42 28.31 8.88
N PHE A 430 -3.49 28.99 8.50
CA PHE A 430 -3.79 30.36 8.93
C PHE A 430 -4.60 30.27 10.22
N VAL A 431 -4.12 30.91 11.27
CA VAL A 431 -4.67 30.77 12.64
C VAL A 431 -5.46 32.01 13.00
N GLU A 432 -4.81 33.18 13.00
CA GLU A 432 -5.44 34.48 13.26
C GLU A 432 -5.43 35.34 11.99
N PRO A 433 -6.51 36.11 11.72
CA PRO A 433 -6.56 37.03 10.61
C PRO A 433 -5.58 38.21 10.81
N VAL A 434 -5.13 38.79 9.70
CA VAL A 434 -4.18 39.91 9.70
C VAL A 434 -4.86 41.14 9.08
N PRO A 435 -5.62 41.94 9.84
CA PRO A 435 -6.19 43.19 9.34
C PRO A 435 -5.10 44.22 9.06
N ALA A 436 -5.42 45.24 8.26
CA ALA A 436 -4.52 46.35 8.00
C ALA A 436 -4.11 47.03 9.32
N GLY A 437 -2.83 47.41 9.44
CA GLY A 437 -2.21 47.91 10.67
C GLY A 437 -1.57 46.82 11.55
N THR A 438 -1.80 45.54 11.27
CA THR A 438 -1.17 44.44 12.01
C THR A 438 0.31 44.32 11.65
N THR A 439 1.18 44.25 12.65
CA THR A 439 2.61 44.04 12.45
C THR A 439 2.95 42.57 12.64
N ILE A 440 3.55 41.97 11.61
CA ILE A 440 3.97 40.57 11.62
C ILE A 440 5.49 40.45 11.81
N GLN A 441 5.90 39.36 12.44
CA GLN A 441 7.29 38.94 12.59
C GLN A 441 7.37 37.43 12.35
N CYS A 442 8.48 36.96 11.80
CA CYS A 442 8.65 35.55 11.47
C CYS A 442 9.79 34.94 12.29
N LYS A 443 9.57 33.72 12.78
CA LYS A 443 10.61 32.81 13.24
C LYS A 443 10.81 31.71 12.20
N LEU A 444 12.04 31.54 11.74
CA LEU A 444 12.45 30.46 10.86
C LEU A 444 13.40 29.56 11.64
N THR A 445 12.98 28.34 11.95
CA THR A 445 13.75 27.39 12.77
C THR A 445 14.10 26.14 12.00
N VAL A 446 15.36 25.67 12.06
CA VAL A 446 15.76 24.36 11.51
C VAL A 446 14.99 23.25 12.23
N LYS A 447 14.03 22.63 11.55
CA LYS A 447 13.18 21.60 12.12
C LYS A 447 13.81 20.22 12.03
N ARG A 448 14.25 19.83 10.84
CA ARG A 448 14.77 18.49 10.60
C ARG A 448 15.76 18.52 9.45
N LYS A 449 16.74 17.61 9.49
CA LYS A 449 17.77 17.45 8.45
C LYS A 449 17.73 16.03 7.90
N ILE A 450 17.56 15.89 6.59
CA ILE A 450 17.51 14.61 5.89
C ILE A 450 18.66 14.58 4.89
N LYS A 451 19.69 13.79 5.20
CA LYS A 451 20.83 13.59 4.31
C LYS A 451 20.38 12.77 3.10
N LYS A 452 20.61 13.25 1.88
CA LYS A 452 20.41 12.46 0.66
C LYS A 452 21.68 11.70 0.30
N ALA A 453 21.51 10.48 -0.19
CA ALA A 453 22.58 9.78 -0.88
C ALA A 453 22.86 10.50 -2.20
N GLN A 454 24.14 10.71 -2.52
CA GLN A 454 24.55 11.29 -3.79
C GLN A 454 24.20 10.31 -4.92
N ARG A 455 23.64 10.83 -6.01
CA ARG A 455 23.29 10.03 -7.18
C ARG A 455 24.01 10.64 -8.39
N GLY A 456 24.82 9.82 -9.06
CA GLY A 456 25.65 10.29 -10.18
C GLY A 456 26.52 11.47 -9.79
N ASP A 457 26.59 12.46 -10.69
CA ASP A 457 27.48 13.62 -10.58
C ASP A 457 26.82 14.84 -9.90
N GLU A 458 25.66 14.67 -9.26
CA GLU A 458 25.03 15.77 -8.52
C GLU A 458 25.91 16.21 -7.34
N LYS A 459 26.00 17.53 -7.11
CA LYS A 459 26.61 18.08 -5.90
C LYS A 459 25.97 17.46 -4.64
N PRO A 460 26.77 17.06 -3.63
CA PRO A 460 26.23 16.55 -2.37
C PRO A 460 25.19 17.51 -1.78
N ASN A 461 24.00 16.99 -1.49
CA ASN A 461 22.89 17.79 -0.96
C ASN A 461 22.08 17.03 0.09
N GLY A 462 21.29 17.76 0.85
CA GLY A 462 20.32 17.24 1.81
C GLY A 462 19.07 18.11 1.85
N VAL A 463 17.99 17.56 2.38
CA VAL A 463 16.75 18.33 2.61
C VAL A 463 16.79 18.86 4.04
N VAL A 464 16.67 20.17 4.18
CA VAL A 464 16.42 20.83 5.47
C VAL A 464 14.96 21.24 5.50
N VAL A 465 14.25 20.73 6.51
CA VAL A 465 12.88 21.15 6.82
C VAL A 465 12.98 22.27 7.84
N TRP A 466 12.25 23.36 7.61
CA TRP A 466 12.20 24.49 8.53
C TRP A 466 10.80 24.68 9.06
N ALA A 467 10.69 24.89 10.38
CA ALA A 467 9.45 25.33 11.00
C ALA A 467 9.37 26.85 10.88
N VAL A 468 8.30 27.33 10.25
CA VAL A 468 8.00 28.76 10.10
C VAL A 468 6.83 29.12 10.98
N GLU A 469 7.03 30.15 11.81
CA GLU A 469 6.02 30.70 12.69
C GLU A 469 5.94 32.21 12.50
N VAL A 470 4.83 32.68 11.97
CA VAL A 470 4.54 34.10 11.80
C VAL A 470 3.63 34.53 12.95
N THR A 471 4.05 35.55 13.69
CA THR A 471 3.31 36.09 14.84
C THR A 471 2.96 37.55 14.62
N ASN A 472 1.86 38.01 15.23
CA ASN A 472 1.50 39.42 15.28
C ASN A 472 2.21 40.16 16.44
N GLN A 473 1.96 41.47 16.57
CA GLN A 473 2.51 42.32 17.62
C GLN A 473 2.13 41.91 19.06
N ASN A 474 1.09 41.11 19.22
CA ASN A 474 0.62 40.60 20.52
C ASN A 474 1.21 39.22 20.84
N GLY A 475 2.04 38.65 19.97
CA GLY A 475 2.58 37.30 20.10
C GLY A 475 1.63 36.18 19.66
N GLY A 476 0.45 36.51 19.14
CA GLY A 476 -0.48 35.52 18.56
C GLY A 476 0.05 34.99 17.24
N ALA A 477 -0.02 33.67 17.04
CA ALA A 477 0.39 33.05 15.77
C ALA A 477 -0.65 33.35 14.69
N VAL A 478 -0.21 33.92 13.57
CA VAL A 478 -1.10 34.23 12.42
C VAL A 478 -0.98 33.16 11.33
N ALA A 479 0.22 32.62 11.11
CA ALA A 479 0.45 31.54 10.17
C ALA A 479 1.57 30.61 10.67
N VAL A 480 1.35 29.31 10.51
CA VAL A 480 2.30 28.27 10.93
C VAL A 480 2.40 27.23 9.81
N TYR A 481 3.63 26.88 9.43
CA TYR A 481 3.89 25.98 8.31
C TYR A 481 5.32 25.45 8.34
N ASP A 482 5.59 24.43 7.54
CA ASP A 482 6.95 23.96 7.29
C ASP A 482 7.36 24.28 5.84
N ILE A 483 8.64 24.58 5.62
CA ILE A 483 9.22 24.66 4.27
C ILE A 483 10.32 23.63 4.06
N LEU A 484 10.45 23.12 2.83
CA LEU A 484 11.43 22.13 2.44
C LEU A 484 12.44 22.76 1.49
N THR A 485 13.68 22.83 1.93
CA THR A 485 14.77 23.39 1.14
C THR A 485 15.80 22.33 0.84
N LEU A 486 16.26 22.28 -0.41
CA LEU A 486 17.45 21.56 -0.79
C LEU A 486 18.67 22.41 -0.45
N VAL A 487 19.57 21.88 0.37
CA VAL A 487 20.76 22.58 0.87
C VAL A 487 22.01 21.77 0.50
N GLU A 488 23.01 22.46 -0.03
CA GLU A 488 24.31 21.92 -0.37
C GLU A 488 25.03 21.42 0.88
N ARG A 489 25.72 20.29 0.71
CA ARG A 489 26.57 19.68 1.72
C ARG A 489 28.03 19.95 1.41
N LEU A 490 28.84 20.08 2.44
CA LEU A 490 30.29 20.04 2.26
C LEU A 490 30.68 18.62 1.82
N GLU A 491 31.59 18.51 0.84
CA GLU A 491 32.19 17.23 0.47
C GLU A 491 32.82 16.60 1.73
N ALA A 492 32.58 15.31 1.93
CA ALA A 492 33.11 14.54 3.07
C ALA A 492 34.40 13.85 2.65
#